data_AF-A0A0F9KY48-F1
#
_entry.id   AF-A0A0F9KY48-F1
#
_cell.length_a   1.000
_cell.length_b   1.000
_cell.length_c   1.000
_cell.angle_alpha   90.00
_cell.angle_beta   90.00
_cell.angle_gamma   90.00
#
_symmetry.space_group_name_H-M   'P 1'
#
loop_
_entity.id
_entity.type
_entity.pdbx_description
1 polymer ?
#
loop_
_entity_poly.entity_id
_entity_poly.type
_entity_poly.pdbx_seq_one_letter_code
_entity_poly.pdbx_strand_id
1 'polypeptide(L)' 'MKKWQPIATAPKDGTNILIPSGYGRNRHTVEGYWRRSEDVAYRDGWVSCIDPDVPTPYLDPDVWMPLPEPPKEA' A
#
# COMPACT_ATOMS: atom_id res chain seq x y z
N MET A 1 -15.84 -9.84 -7.49
CA MET A 1 -15.39 -8.46 -7.27
C MET A 1 -14.59 -8.39 -5.98
N LYS A 2 -13.40 -7.79 -6.03
CA LYS A 2 -12.57 -7.54 -4.84
C LYS A 2 -13.22 -6.42 -4.02
N LYS A 3 -13.20 -6.54 -2.68
CA LYS A 3 -13.81 -5.57 -1.76
C LYS A 3 -12.74 -4.95 -0.87
N TRP A 4 -13.00 -3.72 -0.43
CA TRP A 4 -12.21 -3.08 0.62
C TRP A 4 -12.35 -3.86 1.93
N GLN A 5 -11.23 -4.05 2.62
CA GLN A 5 -11.09 -4.80 3.86
C GLN A 5 -10.28 -3.99 4.88
N PRO A 6 -10.46 -4.20 6.20
CA PRO A 6 -9.65 -3.52 7.21
C PRO A 6 -8.16 -3.78 7.01
N ILE A 7 -7.32 -2.74 7.09
CA ILE A 7 -5.88 -2.84 6.86
C ILE A 7 -5.19 -3.89 7.76
N ALA A 8 -5.72 -4.14 8.95
CA ALA A 8 -5.20 -5.15 9.88
C ALA A 8 -5.21 -6.58 9.33
N THR A 9 -6.02 -6.83 8.28
CA THR A 9 -6.14 -8.13 7.60
C THR A 9 -5.25 -8.26 6.37
N ALA A 10 -4.53 -7.20 6.00
CA ALA A 10 -3.69 -7.19 4.80
C ALA A 10 -2.44 -8.06 4.95
N PRO A 11 -1.97 -8.71 3.87
CA PRO A 11 -0.76 -9.52 3.88
C PRO A 11 0.48 -8.66 4.12
N LYS A 12 1.30 -9.04 5.11
CA LYS A 12 2.55 -8.35 5.49
C LYS A 12 3.81 -9.09 5.02
N ASP A 13 3.66 -9.93 4.01
CA ASP A 13 4.69 -10.80 3.42
C ASP A 13 5.36 -10.19 2.18
N GLY A 14 5.07 -8.92 1.88
CA GLY A 14 5.55 -8.24 0.68
C GLY A 14 4.59 -8.32 -0.52
N THR A 15 3.43 -8.98 -0.37
CA THR A 15 2.39 -8.97 -1.41
C THR A 15 1.89 -7.55 -1.68
N ASN A 16 1.85 -7.18 -2.96
CA ASN A 16 1.32 -5.88 -3.39
C ASN A 16 -0.21 -5.84 -3.27
N ILE A 17 -0.70 -4.71 -2.75
CA ILE A 17 -2.10 -4.42 -2.50
C ILE A 17 -2.46 -3.02 -2.98
N LEU A 18 -3.75 -2.74 -3.13
CA LEU A 18 -4.25 -1.39 -3.31
C LEU A 18 -4.62 -0.78 -1.96
N ILE A 19 -4.16 0.44 -1.73
CA ILE A 19 -4.41 1.22 -0.52
C ILE A 19 -4.84 2.65 -0.87
N PRO A 20 -5.70 3.30 -0.07
CA PRO A 20 -5.98 4.71 -0.22
C PRO A 20 -4.70 5.52 0.04
N SER A 21 -4.43 6.48 -0.83
CA SER A 21 -3.37 7.47 -0.66
C SER A 21 -3.90 8.85 -1.00
N GLY A 22 -3.32 9.88 -0.41
CA GLY A 22 -3.69 11.26 -0.65
C GLY A 22 -3.58 12.13 0.58
N TYR A 23 -3.11 13.34 0.37
CA TYR A 23 -3.16 14.41 1.36
C TYR A 23 -4.34 15.34 1.06
N GLY A 24 -5.16 15.63 2.06
CA GLY A 24 -6.28 16.56 1.93
C GLY A 24 -7.46 16.00 1.14
N ARG A 25 -7.98 16.75 0.16
CA ARG A 25 -9.24 16.46 -0.53
C ARG A 25 -9.14 15.45 -1.68
N ASN A 26 -7.92 15.09 -2.11
CA ASN A 26 -7.70 14.21 -3.27
C ASN A 26 -7.31 12.80 -2.83
N ARG A 27 -8.31 12.01 -2.41
CA ARG A 27 -8.12 10.58 -2.19
C ARG A 27 -8.02 9.85 -3.52
N HIS A 28 -6.88 9.23 -3.76
CA HIS A 28 -6.66 8.30 -4.85
C HIS A 28 -6.28 6.93 -4.28
N THR A 29 -6.20 5.92 -5.14
CA THR A 29 -5.74 4.57 -4.75
C THR A 29 -4.39 4.34 -5.38
N VAL A 30 -3.44 3.81 -4.60
CA VAL A 30 -2.10 3.45 -5.07
C VAL A 30 -1.84 1.99 -4.78
N GLU A 31 -0.91 1.42 -5.53
CA GLU A 31 -0.28 0.16 -5.17
C GLU A 31 0.71 0.38 -4.02
N GLY A 32 0.72 -0.54 -3.06
CA GLY A 32 1.62 -0.51 -1.93
C GLY A 32 1.88 -1.90 -1.36
N TYR A 33 2.87 -1.99 -0.48
CA TYR A 33 3.27 -3.22 0.19
C TYR A 33 3.77 -2.93 1.61
N TRP A 34 3.81 -3.97 2.44
CA TRP A 34 4.36 -3.87 3.80
C TRP A 34 5.88 -3.93 3.75
N ARG A 35 6.54 -2.88 4.26
CA ARG A 35 7.99 -2.82 4.40
C ARG A 35 8.36 -3.00 5.86
N ARG A 36 9.26 -3.95 6.13
CA ARG A 36 9.94 -4.03 7.42
C ARG A 36 11.06 -2.99 7.46
N SER A 37 11.23 -2.35 8.61
CA SER A 37 12.37 -1.47 8.82
C SER A 37 13.64 -2.28 8.99
N GLU A 38 14.71 -1.84 8.32
CA GLU A 38 16.06 -2.38 8.50
C GLU A 38 16.93 -1.47 9.38
N ASP A 39 16.41 -0.30 9.77
CA ASP A 39 17.12 0.74 10.51
C ASP A 39 16.30 1.19 11.74
N VAL A 40 16.99 1.58 12.80
CA VAL A 40 16.39 2.11 14.04
C VAL A 40 15.68 3.45 13.83
N ALA A 41 16.02 4.20 12.78
CA ALA A 41 15.37 5.47 12.45
C ALA A 41 13.95 5.30 11.87
N TYR A 42 13.58 4.07 11.48
CA TYR A 42 12.41 3.77 10.68
C TYR A 42 11.55 2.70 11.39
N ARG A 43 10.24 2.71 11.13
CA ARG A 43 9.28 1.72 11.67
C ARG A 43 8.77 0.79 10.56
N ASP A 44 8.28 -0.37 10.92
CA ASP A 44 7.54 -1.19 9.96
C ASP A 44 6.27 -0.44 9.51
N GLY A 45 5.92 -0.53 8.23
CA GLY A 45 4.72 0.15 7.74
C GLY A 45 4.41 -0.08 6.27
N TRP A 46 3.29 0.50 5.84
CA TRP A 46 2.86 0.48 4.44
C TRP A 46 3.55 1.58 3.65
N VAL A 47 4.06 1.22 2.48
CA VAL A 47 4.70 2.14 1.54
C VAL A 47 4.08 1.96 0.16
N SER A 48 4.07 3.02 -0.65
CA SER A 48 3.73 2.90 -2.06
C SER A 48 4.99 2.65 -2.89
N CYS A 49 4.81 2.18 -4.12
CA CYS A 49 5.87 2.04 -5.12
C CYS A 49 6.35 3.38 -5.72
N ILE A 50 5.94 4.52 -5.15
CA ILE A 50 6.37 5.85 -5.60
C ILE A 50 7.76 6.11 -5.00
N ASP A 51 8.77 5.76 -5.80
CA ASP A 51 10.20 6.08 -5.69
C ASP A 51 10.95 5.54 -4.44
N PRO A 52 11.84 4.53 -4.61
CA PRO A 52 12.65 3.98 -3.51
C PRO A 52 13.69 4.96 -2.96
N ASP A 53 14.01 6.04 -3.69
CA ASP A 53 15.01 7.04 -3.33
C ASP A 53 14.41 8.27 -2.63
N VAL A 54 13.08 8.36 -2.54
CA VAL A 54 12.41 9.42 -1.79
C VAL A 54 12.27 8.98 -0.32
N PRO A 55 12.70 9.79 0.66
CA PRO A 55 12.43 9.51 2.06
C PRO A 55 10.93 9.44 2.29
N THR A 56 10.44 8.21 2.41
CA THR A 56 9.03 7.84 2.47
C THR A 56 8.31 8.55 3.62
N PRO A 57 7.15 9.18 3.40
CA PRO A 57 6.12 9.14 4.41
C PRO A 57 5.51 7.72 4.39
N TYR A 58 5.56 7.03 5.51
CA TYR A 58 4.72 5.85 5.73
C TYR A 58 3.26 6.23 5.46
N LEU A 59 2.59 5.41 4.66
CA LEU A 59 1.15 5.52 4.52
C LEU A 59 0.51 4.91 5.78
N ASP A 60 -0.57 5.54 6.24
CA ASP A 60 -1.41 5.02 7.34
C ASP A 60 -2.82 4.70 6.80
N PRO A 61 -2.94 3.74 5.87
CA PRO A 61 -4.24 3.38 5.31
C PRO A 61 -5.08 2.63 6.35
N ASP A 62 -6.39 2.87 6.37
CA ASP A 62 -7.36 2.16 7.21
C ASP A 62 -7.97 0.93 6.52
N VAL A 63 -7.92 0.91 5.19
CA VAL A 63 -8.46 -0.17 4.35
C VAL A 63 -7.51 -0.56 3.21
N TRP A 64 -7.70 -1.77 2.70
CA TRP A 64 -6.99 -2.28 1.52
C TRP A 64 -7.89 -3.12 0.62
N MET A 65 -7.45 -3.36 -0.61
CA MET A 65 -8.02 -4.39 -1.46
C MET A 65 -6.91 -5.12 -2.26
N PRO A 66 -7.10 -6.39 -2.64
CA PRO A 66 -6.14 -7.05 -3.50
C PRO A 66 -6.07 -6.38 -4.88
N LEU A 67 -4.90 -6.39 -5.52
CA LEU A 67 -4.73 -5.91 -6.90
C LEU A 67 -5.71 -6.63 -7.83
N PRO A 68 -6.41 -5.94 -8.76
CA PRO A 68 -7.27 -6.62 -9.74
C PRO A 68 -6.45 -7.61 -10.58
N GLU A 69 -7.12 -8.62 -11.13
CA GLU A 69 -6.47 -9.46 -12.14
C GLU A 69 -6.10 -8.56 -13.33
N PRO A 70 -4.90 -8.74 -13.93
CA PRO A 70 -4.58 -8.11 -15.19
C PRO A 70 -5.68 -8.39 -16.22
N PRO A 71 -5.96 -7.45 -17.14
CA PRO A 71 -6.89 -7.73 -18.23
C PRO A 71 -6.41 -8.95 -19.00
N LYS A 72 -7.34 -9.85 -19.33
CA LYS A 72 -7.04 -10.95 -20.25
C LYS A 72 -6.71 -10.33 -21.60
N GLU A 73 -5.65 -10.80 -22.25
CA GLU A 73 -5.29 -10.36 -23.60
C GLU A 73 -6.52 -10.45 -24.52
N ALA A 74 -6.72 -9.42 -25.33
CA ALA A 74 -7.84 -9.29 -26.26
C ALA A 74 -7.65 -10.16 -27.50
#